data_AF-A0A2E4V6N0-F1
#
_entry.id   AF-A0A2E4V6N0-F1
#
_cell.length_a   1.000
_cell.length_b   1.000
_cell.length_c   1.000
_cell.angle_alpha   90.00
_cell.angle_beta   90.00
_cell.angle_gamma   90.00
#
_symmetry.space_group_name_H-M   'P 1'
#
loop_
_entity.id
_entity.type
_entity.pdbx_description
1 polymer ?
#
loop_
_entity_poly.entity_id
_entity_poly.type
_entity_poly.pdbx_seq_one_letter_code
_entity_poly.pdbx_strand_id
1 'polypeptide(L)'
;FMWESHIVIAAEHVKFLEPHLSVGQVPASEIYGLANGGLPWNIGLRMAYMPIRTVARENAAWISEFYIIMHSLASLETDHKTIKDKLFWMSEKARYVLPNSSYSAKMYDYVKSKYESGLAWEITRDSLNYKYQINNEDGYNWSKLETKCNGCFAAGINFGASIISLFYGEGDFKETIKIASLCGWDSDNPASTWAGLLGFIYGKKEIVKMFDEELSTSYNIGRTRIGFENEIDNFESMAEKGLKIIDMVVTRKHYGEVKNDKWIFKKFPTRYTNEYVDEPPEVGPPEIDLPEAN
;
A
#
# COMPACT_ATOMS: atom_id res chain seq x y z
N PHE A 1 -4.20 4.69 15.28
CA PHE A 1 -4.01 5.73 14.25
C PHE A 1 -3.33 5.11 13.05
N MET A 2 -3.91 5.27 11.85
CA MET A 2 -3.14 5.06 10.61
C MET A 2 -2.28 6.30 10.37
N TRP A 3 -1.14 6.08 9.72
CA TRP A 3 -0.13 7.09 9.52
C TRP A 3 -0.55 8.00 8.34
N GLU A 4 -1.13 9.16 8.64
CA GLU A 4 -1.54 10.13 7.62
C GLU A 4 -0.37 11.02 7.20
N SER A 5 0.11 10.82 5.98
CA SER A 5 0.80 11.87 5.25
C SER A 5 0.31 11.94 3.83
N HIS A 6 -0.43 12.99 3.51
CA HIS A 6 -0.83 13.32 2.16
C HIS A 6 0.31 14.08 1.46
N ILE A 7 1.21 13.35 0.79
CA ILE A 7 2.08 13.96 -0.23
C ILE A 7 1.78 13.26 -1.55
N VAL A 8 1.06 13.98 -2.40
CA VAL A 8 0.94 13.71 -3.82
C VAL A 8 2.28 14.06 -4.45
N ILE A 9 2.90 13.20 -5.25
CA ILE A 9 4.07 13.55 -6.07
C ILE A 9 3.71 13.18 -7.50
N ALA A 10 3.92 14.09 -8.46
CA ALA A 10 3.79 13.83 -9.88
C ALA A 10 4.94 14.53 -10.62
N ALA A 11 5.92 13.77 -11.09
CA ALA A 11 7.07 14.27 -11.85
C ALA A 11 7.05 13.72 -13.28
N GLU A 12 7.30 14.58 -14.28
CA GLU A 12 7.24 14.22 -15.71
C GLU A 12 8.59 13.84 -16.32
N HIS A 13 9.67 14.43 -15.82
CA HIS A 13 11.02 14.25 -16.36
C HIS A 13 11.81 13.11 -15.71
N VAL A 14 11.27 12.53 -14.64
CA VAL A 14 11.83 11.34 -14.00
C VAL A 14 11.43 10.11 -14.82
N LYS A 15 12.29 9.71 -15.75
CA LYS A 15 12.12 8.47 -16.53
C LYS A 15 12.64 7.27 -15.75
N PHE A 16 11.76 6.34 -15.45
CA PHE A 16 12.11 4.95 -15.20
C PHE A 16 12.07 4.20 -16.55
N LEU A 17 13.00 3.27 -16.78
CA LEU A 17 13.13 2.56 -18.05
C LEU A 17 12.18 1.36 -18.21
N GLU A 18 11.22 1.20 -17.29
CA GLU A 18 9.94 0.56 -17.59
C GLU A 18 8.92 1.64 -17.94
N PRO A 19 8.24 1.57 -19.09
CA PRO A 19 7.57 2.70 -19.75
C PRO A 19 6.39 3.33 -18.99
N HIS A 20 6.09 2.89 -17.78
CA HIS A 20 4.92 3.30 -16.98
C HIS A 20 5.25 3.81 -15.57
N LEU A 21 6.50 3.81 -15.12
CA LEU A 21 6.81 4.27 -13.77
C LEU A 21 6.89 5.80 -13.68
N SER A 22 5.91 6.40 -13.00
CA SER A 22 5.99 7.72 -12.37
C SER A 22 5.60 7.52 -10.91
N VAL A 23 6.42 7.99 -9.96
CA VAL A 23 6.11 7.83 -8.52
C VAL A 23 4.91 8.73 -8.20
N GLY A 24 3.72 8.15 -8.26
CA GLY A 24 2.47 8.73 -7.78
C GLY A 24 2.37 8.63 -6.26
N GLN A 25 1.77 9.67 -5.68
CA GLN A 25 1.22 9.86 -4.33
C GLN A 25 1.20 8.64 -3.41
N VAL A 26 1.58 8.78 -2.15
CA VAL A 26 1.44 7.68 -1.21
C VAL A 26 1.35 8.18 0.25
N PRO A 27 0.32 7.78 1.04
CA PRO A 27 0.34 7.80 2.50
C PRO A 27 1.68 7.34 3.07
N ALA A 28 2.09 7.93 4.19
CA ALA A 28 3.44 7.82 4.75
C ALA A 28 4.09 6.41 4.71
N SER A 29 3.32 5.34 4.91
CA SER A 29 3.80 3.96 4.89
C SER A 29 3.98 3.37 3.49
N GLU A 30 3.11 3.64 2.53
CA GLU A 30 3.07 2.87 1.29
C GLU A 30 4.25 3.23 0.35
N ILE A 31 4.95 4.33 0.65
CA ILE A 31 6.14 4.81 -0.07
C ILE A 31 7.27 3.79 0.11
N TYR A 32 7.27 3.07 1.23
CA TYR A 32 8.18 1.95 1.43
C TYR A 32 7.90 0.80 0.45
N GLY A 33 6.66 0.67 -0.01
CA GLY A 33 6.29 -0.27 -1.07
C GLY A 33 6.87 0.14 -2.42
N LEU A 34 6.65 1.39 -2.83
CA LEU A 34 7.22 1.91 -4.08
C LEU A 34 8.77 2.00 -4.05
N ALA A 35 9.35 2.25 -2.87
CA ALA A 35 10.79 2.40 -2.69
C ALA A 35 11.56 1.07 -2.67
N ASN A 36 10.89 -0.07 -2.83
CA ASN A 36 11.52 -1.39 -2.84
C ASN A 36 12.28 -1.71 -4.16
N GLY A 37 12.19 -0.84 -5.18
CA GLY A 37 12.90 -0.99 -6.44
C GLY A 37 12.41 -2.13 -7.35
N GLY A 38 11.14 -2.56 -7.24
CA GLY A 38 10.58 -3.65 -8.06
C GLY A 38 11.05 -5.05 -7.64
N LEU A 39 11.65 -5.15 -6.44
CA LEU A 39 12.23 -6.35 -5.87
C LEU A 39 11.42 -6.83 -4.65
N PRO A 40 11.70 -8.03 -4.06
CA PRO A 40 10.74 -8.67 -3.16
C PRO A 40 10.19 -7.73 -2.09
N TRP A 41 8.87 -7.72 -1.97
CA TRP A 41 8.02 -6.92 -1.07
C TRP A 41 8.52 -6.87 0.39
N ASN A 42 9.34 -7.83 0.81
CA ASN A 42 9.88 -7.91 2.15
C ASN A 42 10.83 -6.75 2.53
N ILE A 43 11.45 -6.06 1.56
CA ILE A 43 12.34 -4.92 1.87
C ILE A 43 11.54 -3.71 2.33
N GLY A 44 10.46 -3.37 1.61
CA GLY A 44 9.55 -2.30 1.99
C GLY A 44 9.00 -2.50 3.39
N LEU A 45 8.54 -3.71 3.71
CA LEU A 45 8.08 -4.06 5.06
C LEU A 45 9.17 -3.90 6.13
N ARG A 46 10.41 -4.32 5.84
CA ARG A 46 11.53 -4.14 6.79
C ARG A 46 11.85 -2.66 7.04
N MET A 47 11.81 -1.83 6.01
CA MET A 47 12.01 -0.38 6.15
C MET A 47 10.89 0.26 6.97
N ALA A 48 9.66 -0.18 6.75
CA ALA A 48 8.47 0.33 7.43
C ALA A 48 8.31 -0.17 8.87
N TYR A 49 8.98 -1.26 9.25
CA TYR A 49 8.75 -1.97 10.51
C TYR A 49 8.79 -1.03 11.74
N MET A 50 9.90 -0.30 11.90
CA MET A 50 10.10 0.62 13.03
C MET A 50 9.20 1.86 12.92
N PRO A 51 9.13 2.58 11.79
CA PRO A 51 8.22 3.72 11.61
C PRO A 51 6.78 3.41 11.99
N ILE A 52 6.20 2.32 11.48
CA ILE A 52 4.83 1.90 11.82
C ILE A 52 4.70 1.68 13.33
N ARG A 53 5.68 1.00 13.93
CA ARG A 53 5.68 0.67 15.36
C ARG A 53 6.07 1.86 16.25
N THR A 54 6.21 3.07 15.74
CA THR A 54 6.20 4.24 16.63
C THR A 54 4.78 4.62 17.06
N VAL A 55 3.77 4.31 16.24
CA VAL A 55 2.39 4.84 16.39
C VAL A 55 1.28 3.79 16.24
N ALA A 56 1.58 2.61 15.73
CA ALA A 56 0.61 1.56 15.46
C ALA A 56 1.08 0.19 15.97
N ARG A 57 0.13 -0.66 16.36
CA ARG A 57 0.31 -2.06 16.75
C ARG A 57 -0.83 -2.90 16.18
N GLU A 58 -0.60 -4.21 16.13
CA GLU A 58 -1.62 -5.21 15.77
C GLU A 58 -2.36 -4.84 14.47
N ASN A 59 -3.70 -4.80 14.49
CA ASN A 59 -4.52 -4.52 13.32
C ASN A 59 -4.10 -3.26 12.56
N ALA A 60 -3.76 -2.16 13.25
CA ALA A 60 -3.33 -0.94 12.58
C ALA A 60 -1.98 -1.13 11.88
N ALA A 61 -1.06 -1.89 12.47
CA ALA A 61 0.22 -2.21 11.84
C ALA A 61 0.04 -3.17 10.65
N TRP A 62 -0.76 -4.22 10.78
CA TRP A 62 -1.02 -5.19 9.70
C TRP A 62 -1.75 -4.54 8.52
N ILE A 63 -2.67 -3.61 8.77
CA ILE A 63 -3.31 -2.80 7.72
C ILE A 63 -2.28 -1.96 6.96
N SER A 64 -1.35 -1.30 7.65
CA SER A 64 -0.27 -0.56 6.98
C SER A 64 0.63 -1.48 6.15
N GLU A 65 0.95 -2.67 6.69
CA GLU A 65 1.74 -3.68 5.97
C GLU A 65 0.99 -4.21 4.72
N PHE A 66 -0.34 -4.35 4.79
CA PHE A 66 -1.19 -4.68 3.63
C PHE A 66 -1.03 -3.64 2.51
N TYR A 67 -1.15 -2.35 2.82
CA TYR A 67 -1.00 -1.30 1.81
C TYR A 67 0.42 -1.21 1.24
N ILE A 68 1.44 -1.46 2.06
CA ILE A 68 2.84 -1.56 1.58
C ILE A 68 3.00 -2.69 0.59
N ILE A 69 2.39 -3.85 0.83
CA ILE A 69 2.42 -4.98 -0.10
C ILE A 69 1.67 -4.62 -1.39
N MET A 70 0.49 -4.00 -1.30
CA MET A 70 -0.24 -3.50 -2.47
C MET A 70 0.65 -2.61 -3.33
N HIS A 71 1.26 -1.57 -2.75
CA HIS A 71 2.12 -0.65 -3.50
C HIS A 71 3.40 -1.31 -4.01
N SER A 72 3.97 -2.24 -3.25
CA SER A 72 5.13 -3.04 -3.67
C SER A 72 4.86 -3.86 -4.92
N LEU A 73 3.66 -4.45 -5.03
CA LEU A 73 3.29 -5.31 -6.15
C LEU A 73 2.86 -4.50 -7.38
N ALA A 74 2.52 -3.22 -7.22
CA ALA A 74 2.05 -2.37 -8.31
C ALA A 74 3.11 -2.17 -9.40
N SER A 75 4.39 -2.11 -9.00
CA SER A 75 5.54 -1.95 -9.88
C SER A 75 5.95 -3.23 -10.61
N LEU A 76 5.39 -4.39 -10.25
CA LEU A 76 5.72 -5.64 -10.92
C LEU A 76 5.00 -5.73 -12.26
N GLU A 77 5.73 -6.06 -13.31
CA GLU A 77 5.16 -6.47 -14.58
C GLU A 77 4.52 -7.87 -14.42
N THR A 78 3.30 -8.03 -14.92
CA THR A 78 2.51 -9.26 -14.74
C THR A 78 1.66 -9.52 -15.98
N ASP A 79 1.36 -10.79 -16.27
CA ASP A 79 0.55 -11.19 -17.44
C ASP A 79 -0.96 -10.90 -17.31
N HIS A 80 -1.39 -10.13 -16.29
CA HIS A 80 -2.79 -9.76 -16.11
C HIS A 80 -3.28 -8.88 -17.26
N LYS A 81 -4.43 -9.22 -17.83
CA LYS A 81 -5.01 -8.51 -18.99
C LYS A 81 -5.64 -7.18 -18.63
N THR A 82 -6.11 -7.04 -17.39
CA THR A 82 -6.80 -5.83 -16.92
C THR A 82 -6.20 -5.34 -15.60
N ILE A 83 -6.33 -4.03 -15.35
CA ILE A 83 -5.94 -3.42 -14.07
C ILE A 83 -6.75 -4.04 -12.92
N LYS A 84 -8.03 -4.33 -13.14
CA LYS A 84 -8.89 -5.05 -12.20
C LYS A 84 -8.26 -6.36 -11.75
N ASP A 85 -7.91 -7.23 -12.70
CA ASP A 85 -7.34 -8.55 -12.41
C ASP A 85 -6.03 -8.42 -11.63
N LYS A 86 -5.17 -7.46 -12.03
CA LYS A 86 -3.92 -7.17 -11.33
C LYS A 86 -4.18 -6.73 -9.89
N LEU A 87 -5.09 -5.78 -9.66
CA LEU A 87 -5.41 -5.26 -8.33
C LEU A 87 -6.03 -6.32 -7.43
N PHE A 88 -6.91 -7.17 -7.97
CA PHE A 88 -7.51 -8.25 -7.21
C PHE A 88 -6.45 -9.28 -6.83
N TRP A 89 -5.57 -9.66 -7.75
CA TRP A 89 -4.42 -10.51 -7.43
C TRP A 89 -3.52 -9.87 -6.35
N MET A 90 -3.20 -8.58 -6.46
CA MET A 90 -2.40 -7.86 -5.46
C MET A 90 -3.07 -7.90 -4.08
N SER A 91 -4.40 -7.69 -4.02
CA SER A 91 -5.14 -7.66 -2.77
C SER A 91 -5.20 -9.04 -2.10
N GLU A 92 -5.33 -10.11 -2.87
CA GLU A 92 -5.21 -11.48 -2.37
C GLU A 92 -3.82 -11.77 -1.81
N LYS A 93 -2.76 -11.26 -2.46
CA LYS A 93 -1.38 -11.40 -1.94
C LYS A 93 -1.17 -10.59 -0.66
N ALA A 94 -1.68 -9.37 -0.60
CA ALA A 94 -1.59 -8.51 0.57
C ALA A 94 -2.39 -9.06 1.76
N ARG A 95 -3.54 -9.71 1.51
CA ARG A 95 -4.40 -10.32 2.55
C ARG A 95 -3.67 -11.32 3.45
N TYR A 96 -2.61 -11.99 2.97
CA TYR A 96 -1.82 -12.94 3.77
C TYR A 96 -1.12 -12.31 4.98
N VAL A 97 -0.90 -10.98 4.99
CA VAL A 97 -0.28 -10.31 6.13
C VAL A 97 -1.25 -10.11 7.30
N LEU A 98 -2.56 -10.21 7.05
CA LEU A 98 -3.59 -10.04 8.06
C LEU A 98 -3.84 -11.38 8.78
N PRO A 99 -3.63 -11.49 10.10
CA PRO A 99 -3.94 -12.70 10.85
C PRO A 99 -5.43 -13.03 10.77
N ASN A 100 -5.79 -14.29 10.47
CA ASN A 100 -7.20 -14.68 10.24
C ASN A 100 -8.14 -14.40 11.42
N SER A 101 -7.63 -14.33 12.66
CA SER A 101 -8.41 -14.00 13.85
C SER A 101 -8.69 -12.50 14.00
N SER A 102 -7.99 -11.64 13.26
CA SER A 102 -8.06 -10.18 13.39
C SER A 102 -9.34 -9.61 12.76
N TYR A 103 -9.82 -8.46 13.26
CA TYR A 103 -10.95 -7.78 12.61
C TYR A 103 -10.55 -7.29 11.21
N SER A 104 -9.28 -6.95 10.95
CA SER A 104 -8.85 -6.49 9.63
C SER A 104 -8.98 -7.59 8.58
N ALA A 105 -8.54 -8.80 8.88
CA ALA A 105 -8.73 -9.97 8.01
C ALA A 105 -10.22 -10.21 7.71
N LYS A 106 -11.05 -10.21 8.76
CA LYS A 106 -12.50 -10.44 8.63
C LYS A 106 -13.22 -9.31 7.91
N MET A 107 -12.79 -8.06 8.05
CA MET A 107 -13.34 -6.92 7.30
C MET A 107 -13.06 -7.07 5.81
N TYR A 108 -11.82 -7.44 5.44
CA TYR A 108 -11.48 -7.73 4.05
C TYR A 108 -12.35 -8.84 3.47
N ASP A 109 -12.40 -10.00 4.15
CA ASP A 109 -13.15 -11.18 3.70
C ASP A 109 -14.65 -10.88 3.61
N TYR A 110 -15.19 -10.11 4.56
CA TYR A 110 -16.58 -9.68 4.57
C TYR A 110 -16.91 -8.81 3.36
N VAL A 111 -16.14 -7.75 3.09
CA VAL A 111 -16.39 -6.85 1.95
C VAL A 111 -16.25 -7.61 0.62
N LYS A 112 -15.20 -8.43 0.47
CA LYS A 112 -15.01 -9.28 -0.71
C LYS A 112 -16.21 -10.18 -0.96
N SER A 113 -16.73 -10.83 0.08
CA SER A 113 -17.91 -11.70 -0.05
C SER A 113 -19.17 -10.94 -0.49
N LYS A 114 -19.34 -9.68 -0.08
CA LYS A 114 -20.48 -8.86 -0.51
C LYS A 114 -20.34 -8.42 -1.96
N TYR A 115 -19.13 -8.04 -2.37
CA TYR A 115 -18.81 -7.76 -3.77
C TYR A 115 -19.10 -8.98 -4.66
N GLU A 116 -18.62 -10.17 -4.28
CA GLU A 116 -18.85 -11.42 -5.02
C GLU A 116 -20.33 -11.83 -5.08
N SER A 117 -21.13 -11.45 -4.08
CA SER A 117 -22.59 -11.67 -4.10
C SER A 117 -23.36 -10.69 -5.00
N GLY A 118 -22.69 -9.71 -5.60
CA GLY A 118 -23.30 -8.72 -6.51
C GLY A 118 -24.09 -7.62 -5.79
N LEU A 119 -23.90 -7.42 -4.49
CA LEU A 119 -24.52 -6.31 -3.76
C LEU A 119 -23.89 -4.98 -4.15
N ALA A 120 -24.67 -3.90 -4.21
CA ALA A 120 -24.16 -2.55 -4.45
C ALA A 120 -23.23 -2.08 -3.32
N TRP A 121 -22.26 -1.22 -3.65
CA TRP A 121 -21.24 -0.76 -2.70
C TRP A 121 -21.85 0.01 -1.53
N GLU A 122 -22.97 0.73 -1.74
CA GLU A 122 -23.70 1.46 -0.71
C GLU A 122 -24.29 0.50 0.33
N ILE A 123 -24.89 -0.60 -0.14
CA ILE A 123 -25.44 -1.65 0.72
C ILE A 123 -24.31 -2.31 1.51
N THR A 124 -23.19 -2.60 0.85
CA THR A 124 -22.02 -3.18 1.51
C THR A 124 -21.46 -2.24 2.58
N ARG A 125 -21.35 -0.94 2.28
CA ARG A 125 -20.91 0.10 3.21
C ARG A 125 -21.82 0.20 4.44
N ASP A 126 -23.14 0.22 4.24
CA ASP A 126 -24.10 0.28 5.33
C ASP A 126 -24.08 -1.00 6.18
N SER A 127 -23.94 -2.17 5.53
CA SER A 127 -23.82 -3.44 6.24
C SER A 127 -22.52 -3.54 7.06
N LEU A 128 -21.42 -2.97 6.54
CA LEU A 128 -20.14 -2.88 7.24
C LEU A 128 -20.25 -1.97 8.47
N ASN A 129 -20.91 -0.81 8.30
CA ASN A 129 -21.21 0.09 9.42
C ASN A 129 -22.01 -0.64 10.51
N TYR A 130 -23.11 -1.30 10.12
CA TYR A 130 -23.95 -2.01 11.07
C TYR A 130 -23.18 -3.10 11.82
N LYS A 131 -22.43 -3.94 11.11
CA LYS A 131 -21.65 -5.04 11.70
C LYS A 131 -20.58 -4.56 12.68
N TYR A 132 -19.78 -3.55 12.29
CA TYR A 132 -18.60 -3.17 13.07
C TYR A 132 -18.82 -1.96 13.97
N GLN A 133 -19.50 -0.91 13.50
CA GLN A 133 -19.70 0.32 14.28
C GLN A 133 -20.93 0.24 15.22
N ILE A 134 -22.00 -0.45 14.83
CA ILE A 134 -23.21 -0.60 15.66
C ILE A 134 -23.15 -1.85 16.54
N ASN A 135 -22.89 -3.03 15.95
CA ASN A 135 -22.88 -4.29 16.70
C ASN A 135 -21.54 -4.61 17.38
N ASN A 136 -20.47 -3.88 17.04
CA ASN A 136 -19.10 -4.13 17.54
C ASN A 136 -18.64 -5.58 17.39
N GLU A 137 -19.01 -6.22 16.28
CA GLU A 137 -18.64 -7.60 16.02
C GLU A 137 -17.13 -7.78 15.83
N ASP A 138 -16.67 -9.02 15.95
CA ASP A 138 -15.27 -9.42 15.72
C ASP A 138 -14.24 -8.67 16.59
N GLY A 139 -14.68 -8.21 17.76
CA GLY A 139 -13.84 -7.49 18.72
C GLY A 139 -13.56 -6.03 18.35
N TYR A 140 -14.26 -5.48 17.34
CA TYR A 140 -14.09 -4.08 16.94
C TYR A 140 -14.90 -3.16 17.86
N ASN A 141 -14.27 -2.67 18.93
CA ASN A 141 -14.92 -1.85 19.97
C ASN A 141 -14.69 -0.34 19.83
N TRP A 142 -14.16 0.15 18.69
CA TRP A 142 -13.77 1.56 18.55
C TRP A 142 -14.93 2.54 18.76
N SER A 143 -16.16 2.22 18.33
CA SER A 143 -17.32 3.09 18.57
C SER A 143 -17.76 3.16 20.04
N LYS A 144 -17.33 2.21 20.88
CA LYS A 144 -17.55 2.24 22.33
C LYS A 144 -16.43 3.00 23.06
N LEU A 145 -15.20 2.91 22.53
CA LEU A 145 -14.01 3.49 23.15
C LEU A 145 -13.82 4.96 22.80
N GLU A 146 -14.22 5.37 21.60
CA GLU A 146 -14.07 6.71 21.07
C GLU A 146 -15.44 7.31 20.76
N THR A 147 -15.84 8.30 21.54
CA THR A 147 -17.15 8.96 21.42
C THR A 147 -17.17 10.01 20.32
N LYS A 148 -16.01 10.55 19.92
CA LYS A 148 -15.92 11.49 18.81
C LYS A 148 -16.18 10.73 17.51
N CYS A 149 -17.32 11.03 16.88
CA CYS A 149 -17.69 10.46 15.58
C CYS A 149 -17.65 8.91 15.59
N ASN A 150 -17.85 8.29 16.77
CA ASN A 150 -17.79 6.83 16.97
C ASN A 150 -16.46 6.20 16.50
N GLY A 151 -15.35 6.93 16.62
CA GLY A 151 -14.05 6.45 16.13
C GLY A 151 -14.00 6.32 14.61
N CYS A 152 -14.60 7.27 13.88
CA CYS A 152 -14.57 7.27 12.41
C CYS A 152 -13.17 7.37 11.80
N PHE A 153 -12.16 7.83 12.56
CA PHE A 153 -10.74 7.85 12.17
C PHE A 153 -9.98 6.56 12.55
N ALA A 154 -10.67 5.55 13.10
CA ALA A 154 -10.03 4.31 13.50
C ALA A 154 -9.58 3.49 12.29
N ALA A 155 -8.39 2.89 12.39
CA ALA A 155 -7.75 2.18 11.28
C ALA A 155 -8.64 1.09 10.66
N GLY A 156 -9.43 0.38 11.46
CA GLY A 156 -10.27 -0.71 10.96
C GLY A 156 -11.39 -0.24 10.04
N ILE A 157 -12.20 0.74 10.46
CA ILE A 157 -13.33 1.17 9.62
C ILE A 157 -12.86 1.86 8.33
N ASN A 158 -11.77 2.63 8.39
CA ASN A 158 -11.15 3.22 7.20
C ASN A 158 -10.52 2.16 6.30
N PHE A 159 -9.94 1.09 6.86
CA PHE A 159 -9.53 -0.07 6.08
C PHE A 159 -10.73 -0.72 5.39
N GLY A 160 -11.85 -0.93 6.08
CA GLY A 160 -13.07 -1.45 5.47
C GLY A 160 -13.58 -0.56 4.32
N ALA A 161 -13.58 0.76 4.48
CA ALA A 161 -13.90 1.71 3.41
C ALA A 161 -12.93 1.61 2.23
N SER A 162 -11.62 1.43 2.50
CA SER A 162 -10.62 1.20 1.45
C SER A 162 -10.89 -0.09 0.66
N ILE A 163 -11.27 -1.18 1.34
CA ILE A 163 -11.53 -2.44 0.66
C ILE A 163 -12.81 -2.35 -0.18
N ILE A 164 -13.82 -1.60 0.28
CA ILE A 164 -15.01 -1.31 -0.52
C ILE A 164 -14.62 -0.58 -1.80
N SER A 165 -13.91 0.55 -1.70
CA SER A 165 -13.54 1.33 -2.88
C SER A 165 -12.61 0.57 -3.83
N LEU A 166 -11.73 -0.30 -3.32
CA LEU A 166 -10.87 -1.16 -4.14
C LEU A 166 -11.68 -2.16 -4.98
N PHE A 167 -12.56 -2.94 -4.34
CA PHE A 167 -13.31 -3.98 -5.05
C PHE A 167 -14.37 -3.39 -5.97
N TYR A 168 -15.10 -2.38 -5.52
CA TYR A 168 -16.19 -1.78 -6.28
C TYR A 168 -15.74 -0.76 -7.33
N GLY A 169 -14.54 -0.18 -7.16
CA GLY A 169 -13.92 0.66 -8.18
C GLY A 169 -13.28 -0.13 -9.31
N GLU A 170 -12.94 -1.41 -9.09
CA GLU A 170 -12.44 -2.34 -10.12
C GLU A 170 -11.20 -1.83 -10.90
N GLY A 171 -10.43 -0.92 -10.29
CA GLY A 171 -9.28 -0.29 -10.92
C GLY A 171 -9.61 0.89 -11.83
N ASP A 172 -10.88 1.23 -12.06
CA ASP A 172 -11.24 2.52 -12.67
C ASP A 172 -10.89 3.65 -11.69
N PHE A 173 -10.04 4.57 -12.12
CA PHE A 173 -9.57 5.66 -11.26
C PHE A 173 -10.72 6.51 -10.73
N LYS A 174 -11.61 7.00 -11.61
CA LYS A 174 -12.67 7.93 -11.20
C LYS A 174 -13.67 7.24 -10.28
N GLU A 175 -14.05 6.01 -10.60
CA GLU A 175 -14.99 5.24 -9.81
C GLU A 175 -14.41 4.89 -8.44
N THR A 176 -13.16 4.42 -8.39
CA THR A 176 -12.48 4.09 -7.14
C THR A 176 -12.40 5.30 -6.21
N ILE A 177 -11.98 6.47 -6.73
CA ILE A 177 -11.87 7.69 -5.91
C ILE A 177 -13.24 8.23 -5.51
N LYS A 178 -14.24 8.15 -6.39
CA LYS A 178 -15.62 8.52 -6.08
C LYS A 178 -16.16 7.69 -4.93
N ILE A 179 -16.04 6.36 -5.00
CA ILE A 179 -16.51 5.46 -3.94
C ILE A 179 -15.73 5.71 -2.64
N ALA A 180 -14.40 5.84 -2.71
CA ALA A 180 -13.57 6.13 -1.54
C ALA A 180 -14.01 7.41 -0.83
N SER A 181 -14.28 8.47 -1.60
CA SER A 181 -14.76 9.76 -1.08
C SER A 181 -16.17 9.69 -0.49
N LEU A 182 -17.05 8.87 -1.09
CA LEU A 182 -18.48 8.76 -0.71
C LEU A 182 -18.78 7.66 0.31
N CYS A 183 -17.80 6.83 0.68
CA CYS A 183 -17.93 5.87 1.78
C CYS A 183 -18.12 6.58 3.14
N GLY A 184 -17.71 7.84 3.27
CA GLY A 184 -17.77 8.60 4.51
C GLY A 184 -16.58 8.32 5.43
N TRP A 185 -16.80 8.39 6.75
CA TRP A 185 -15.74 8.31 7.76
C TRP A 185 -14.56 9.25 7.43
N ASP A 186 -13.33 8.77 7.51
CA ASP A 186 -12.11 9.53 7.23
C ASP A 186 -11.77 9.40 5.74
N SER A 187 -12.62 9.97 4.89
CA SER A 187 -12.68 9.63 3.46
C SER A 187 -11.45 10.04 2.66
N ASP A 188 -10.66 11.00 3.14
CA ASP A 188 -9.38 11.37 2.55
C ASP A 188 -8.35 10.24 2.64
N ASN A 189 -8.44 9.36 3.64
CA ASN A 189 -7.51 8.25 3.85
C ASN A 189 -7.66 7.15 2.76
N PRO A 190 -8.83 6.51 2.55
CA PRO A 190 -9.04 5.60 1.42
C PRO A 190 -8.82 6.27 0.06
N ALA A 191 -9.24 7.52 -0.11
CA ALA A 191 -9.11 8.22 -1.38
C ALA A 191 -7.63 8.47 -1.73
N SER A 192 -6.82 8.95 -0.78
CA SER A 192 -5.40 9.18 -1.00
C SER A 192 -4.62 7.90 -1.24
N THR A 193 -4.93 6.83 -0.50
CA THR A 193 -4.35 5.48 -0.65
C THR A 193 -4.53 4.98 -2.09
N TRP A 194 -5.76 5.00 -2.62
CA TRP A 194 -6.00 4.49 -3.98
C TRP A 194 -5.65 5.47 -5.09
N ALA A 195 -5.76 6.78 -4.86
CA ALA A 195 -5.28 7.78 -5.83
C ALA A 195 -3.76 7.65 -6.02
N GLY A 196 -3.06 7.30 -4.95
CA GLY A 196 -1.65 6.95 -4.99
C GLY A 196 -1.33 5.73 -5.82
N LEU A 197 -1.91 4.59 -5.44
CA LEU A 197 -1.71 3.31 -6.12
C LEU A 197 -2.09 3.38 -7.60
N LEU A 198 -3.28 3.88 -7.91
CA LEU A 198 -3.78 3.95 -9.28
C LEU A 198 -3.08 5.06 -10.06
N GLY A 199 -2.75 6.19 -9.43
CA GLY A 199 -1.96 7.25 -10.05
C GLY A 199 -0.56 6.76 -10.46
N PHE A 200 0.04 5.88 -9.65
CA PHE A 200 1.27 5.19 -10.00
C PHE A 200 1.09 4.23 -11.20
N ILE A 201 0.01 3.45 -11.23
CA ILE A 201 -0.28 2.48 -12.30
C ILE A 201 -0.60 3.18 -13.64
N TYR A 202 -1.44 4.21 -13.62
CA TYR A 202 -1.86 4.94 -14.82
C TYR A 202 -0.82 5.97 -15.29
N GLY A 203 -0.08 6.56 -14.35
CA GLY A 203 0.87 7.64 -14.59
C GLY A 203 0.21 8.99 -14.84
N LYS A 204 0.97 10.07 -14.59
CA LYS A 204 0.50 11.47 -14.64
C LYS A 204 -0.24 11.83 -15.93
N LYS A 205 0.29 11.41 -17.09
CA LYS A 205 -0.26 11.75 -18.41
C LYS A 205 -1.70 11.26 -18.57
N GLU A 206 -1.97 10.02 -18.15
CA GLU A 206 -3.31 9.49 -18.26
C GLU A 206 -4.23 10.15 -17.23
N ILE A 207 -3.76 10.46 -16.02
CA ILE A 207 -4.56 11.20 -15.03
C ILE A 207 -4.95 12.59 -15.55
N VAL A 208 -4.01 13.39 -16.07
CA VAL A 208 -4.31 14.70 -16.66
C VAL A 208 -5.36 14.58 -17.77
N LYS A 209 -5.22 13.59 -18.64
CA LYS A 209 -6.18 13.32 -19.71
C LYS A 209 -7.55 12.88 -19.18
N MET A 210 -7.61 12.09 -18.11
CA MET A 210 -8.87 11.66 -17.49
C MET A 210 -9.68 12.86 -16.97
N PHE A 211 -9.03 13.85 -16.37
CA PHE A 211 -9.70 15.00 -15.77
C PHE A 211 -9.78 16.22 -16.68
N ASP A 212 -9.03 16.25 -17.79
CA ASP A 212 -8.87 17.42 -18.65
C ASP A 212 -8.41 18.67 -17.86
N GLU A 213 -7.54 18.43 -16.87
CA GLU A 213 -7.03 19.45 -15.95
C GLU A 213 -5.52 19.31 -15.76
N GLU A 214 -4.83 20.45 -15.73
CA GLU A 214 -3.43 20.49 -15.34
C GLU A 214 -3.28 20.25 -13.84
N LEU A 215 -2.34 19.38 -13.48
CA LEU A 215 -1.99 19.14 -12.08
C LEU A 215 -0.97 20.18 -11.60
N SER A 216 -1.15 20.67 -10.37
CA SER A 216 -0.13 21.47 -9.69
C SER A 216 1.23 20.79 -9.76
N THR A 217 2.29 21.56 -9.95
CA THR A 217 3.68 21.11 -9.85
C THR A 217 4.30 21.44 -8.48
N SER A 218 3.63 22.28 -7.69
CA SER A 218 4.11 22.80 -6.40
C SER A 218 3.34 22.21 -5.21
N TYR A 219 4.00 22.12 -4.07
CA TYR A 219 3.43 21.67 -2.80
C TYR A 219 3.90 22.55 -1.65
N ASN A 220 2.95 23.00 -0.84
CA ASN A 220 3.24 23.78 0.36
C ASN A 220 3.63 22.83 1.51
N ILE A 221 4.90 22.40 1.51
CA ILE A 221 5.42 21.46 2.50
C ILE A 221 5.48 22.07 3.91
N GLY A 222 5.68 23.38 4.02
CA GLY A 222 5.74 24.09 5.31
C GLY A 222 4.42 24.08 6.08
N ARG A 223 3.28 23.91 5.39
CA ARG A 223 1.96 23.77 6.05
C ARG A 223 1.80 22.48 6.84
N THR A 224 2.42 21.40 6.38
CA THR A 224 2.19 20.06 6.95
C THR A 224 3.43 19.50 7.65
N ARG A 225 4.62 20.03 7.39
CA ARG A 225 5.88 19.49 7.93
C ARG A 225 6.79 20.61 8.44
N ILE A 226 7.27 20.43 9.67
CA ILE A 226 8.27 21.29 10.29
C ILE A 226 9.68 20.76 9.99
N GLY A 227 10.66 21.66 9.85
CA GLY A 227 12.07 21.30 9.68
C GLY A 227 12.55 21.16 8.23
N PHE A 228 11.73 21.47 7.24
CA PHE A 228 12.18 21.68 5.85
C PHE A 228 12.65 23.13 5.67
N GLU A 229 13.72 23.34 4.90
CA GLU A 229 14.29 24.67 4.65
C GLU A 229 13.34 25.58 3.85
N ASN A 230 12.56 24.99 2.94
CA ASN A 230 11.64 25.70 2.06
C ASN A 230 10.19 25.50 2.52
N GLU A 231 9.37 26.57 2.49
CA GLU A 231 7.93 26.47 2.75
C GLU A 231 7.16 25.86 1.57
N ILE A 232 7.66 26.06 0.34
CA ILE A 232 7.12 25.50 -0.90
C ILE A 232 8.23 24.69 -1.58
N ASP A 233 7.93 23.44 -1.91
CA ASP A 233 8.78 22.57 -2.74
C ASP A 233 7.97 22.16 -3.99
N ASN A 234 8.58 21.45 -4.92
CA ASN A 234 7.91 20.97 -6.13
C ASN A 234 8.01 19.45 -6.26
N PHE A 235 7.06 18.86 -6.99
CA PHE A 235 6.96 17.41 -7.10
C PHE A 235 8.13 16.76 -7.84
N GLU A 236 8.82 17.49 -8.72
CA GLU A 236 10.00 16.98 -9.42
C GLU A 236 11.19 16.82 -8.46
N SER A 237 11.50 17.87 -7.69
CA SER A 237 12.49 17.88 -6.61
C SER A 237 12.21 16.77 -5.59
N MET A 238 10.94 16.57 -5.21
CA MET A 238 10.57 15.47 -4.32
C MET A 238 10.80 14.09 -4.94
N ALA A 239 10.45 13.91 -6.22
CA ALA A 239 10.66 12.66 -6.93
C ALA A 239 12.17 12.34 -7.09
N GLU A 240 13.01 13.33 -7.38
CA GLU A 240 14.47 13.18 -7.44
C GLU A 240 15.07 12.76 -6.10
N LYS A 241 14.58 13.33 -4.99
CA LYS A 241 14.96 12.88 -3.63
C LYS A 241 14.51 11.44 -3.40
N GLY A 242 13.30 11.10 -3.82
CA GLY A 242 12.75 9.74 -3.78
C GLY A 242 13.64 8.73 -4.51
N LEU A 243 14.06 9.03 -5.74
CA LEU A 243 14.98 8.19 -6.52
C LEU A 243 16.27 7.90 -5.77
N LYS A 244 16.90 8.91 -5.15
CA LYS A 244 18.12 8.74 -4.36
C LYS A 244 17.93 7.76 -3.19
N ILE A 245 16.74 7.76 -2.58
CA ILE A 245 16.40 6.78 -1.54
C ILE A 245 16.34 5.38 -2.14
N ILE A 246 15.72 5.21 -3.30
CA ILE A 246 15.65 3.89 -3.96
C ILE A 246 17.05 3.41 -4.36
N ASP A 247 17.89 4.28 -4.93
CA ASP A 247 19.28 3.95 -5.26
C ASP A 247 20.06 3.48 -4.02
N MET A 248 19.85 4.12 -2.86
CA MET A 248 20.42 3.67 -1.59
C MET A 248 19.87 2.30 -1.16
N VAL A 249 18.59 2.02 -1.37
CA VAL A 249 17.98 0.72 -1.06
C VAL A 249 18.56 -0.37 -1.97
N VAL A 250 18.63 -0.13 -3.28
CA VAL A 250 19.21 -1.03 -4.28
C VAL A 250 20.65 -1.38 -3.91
N THR A 251 21.48 -0.38 -3.66
CA THR A 251 22.91 -0.59 -3.36
C THR A 251 23.17 -1.19 -1.98
N ARG A 252 22.46 -0.73 -0.95
CA ARG A 252 22.76 -1.12 0.45
C ARG A 252 21.94 -2.29 0.99
N LYS A 253 20.77 -2.58 0.40
CA LYS A 253 19.86 -3.63 0.88
C LYS A 253 19.68 -4.77 -0.11
N HIS A 254 19.80 -4.51 -1.41
CA HIS A 254 19.72 -5.54 -2.44
C HIS A 254 21.07 -5.98 -2.99
N TYR A 255 22.17 -5.35 -2.56
CA TYR A 255 23.52 -5.58 -3.13
C TYR A 255 23.52 -5.45 -4.67
N GLY A 256 22.60 -4.63 -5.20
CA GLY A 256 22.50 -4.28 -6.60
C GLY A 256 23.39 -3.09 -6.94
N GLU A 257 23.38 -2.72 -8.21
CA GLU A 257 24.18 -1.63 -8.77
C GLU A 257 23.27 -0.67 -9.54
N VAL A 258 23.53 0.63 -9.42
CA VAL A 258 22.86 1.65 -10.24
C VAL A 258 23.79 1.99 -11.39
N LYS A 259 23.37 1.71 -12.63
CA LYS A 259 24.20 1.95 -13.82
C LYS A 259 23.33 2.36 -15.00
N ASN A 260 23.69 3.47 -15.66
CA ASN A 260 22.98 4.00 -16.84
C ASN A 260 21.47 4.13 -16.61
N ASP A 261 21.07 4.72 -15.47
CA ASP A 261 19.68 4.90 -15.05
C ASP A 261 18.87 3.58 -14.94
N LYS A 262 19.56 2.48 -14.64
CA LYS A 262 18.97 1.18 -14.37
C LYS A 262 19.42 0.65 -13.03
N TRP A 263 18.50 0.01 -12.32
CA TRP A 263 18.80 -0.84 -11.18
C TRP A 263 19.13 -2.24 -11.67
N ILE A 264 20.37 -2.66 -11.44
CA ILE A 264 20.87 -3.97 -11.80
C ILE A 264 20.91 -4.79 -10.53
N PHE A 265 20.12 -5.85 -10.51
CA PHE A 265 20.09 -6.78 -9.38
C PHE A 265 20.93 -8.00 -9.69
N LYS A 266 21.77 -8.41 -8.73
CA LYS A 266 22.43 -9.70 -8.81
C LYS A 266 21.36 -10.78 -8.61
N LYS A 267 21.14 -11.61 -9.62
CA LYS A 267 20.28 -12.81 -9.49
C LYS A 267 20.95 -13.72 -8.47
N PHE A 268 20.53 -13.62 -7.21
CA PHE A 268 20.93 -14.60 -6.21
C PHE A 268 20.19 -15.90 -6.54
N PRO A 269 20.88 -17.05 -6.61
CA PRO A 269 20.19 -18.32 -6.65
C PRO A 269 19.34 -18.43 -5.39
N THR A 270 18.03 -18.53 -5.59
CA THR A 270 17.11 -18.84 -4.49
C THR A 270 16.84 -20.34 -4.53
N ARG A 271 16.54 -20.94 -3.37
CA ARG A 271 16.09 -22.34 -3.27
C ARG A 271 14.82 -22.66 -4.08
N TYR A 272 14.22 -21.66 -4.74
CA TYR A 272 12.95 -21.74 -5.46
C TYR A 272 13.08 -21.52 -6.98
N THR A 273 14.29 -21.28 -7.49
CA THR A 273 14.56 -21.25 -8.93
C THR A 273 15.26 -22.55 -9.31
N ASN A 274 14.67 -23.34 -10.22
CA ASN A 274 15.06 -24.70 -10.64
C ASN A 274 16.46 -24.82 -11.31
N GLU A 275 17.42 -23.95 -10.99
CA GLU A 275 18.72 -23.85 -11.66
C GLU A 275 19.92 -24.26 -10.78
N TYR A 276 19.74 -25.04 -9.69
CA TYR A 276 20.85 -25.72 -9.04
C TYR A 276 20.57 -27.21 -8.81
N VAL A 277 21.37 -28.02 -9.49
CA VAL A 277 21.62 -29.44 -9.21
C VAL A 277 22.94 -29.47 -8.44
N ASP A 278 22.89 -29.30 -7.12
CA ASP A 278 23.97 -29.71 -6.23
C ASP A 278 23.33 -30.62 -5.17
N GLU A 279 23.98 -31.75 -4.90
CA GLU A 279 23.49 -32.76 -3.96
C GLU A 279 23.24 -32.14 -2.57
N PRO A 280 22.20 -32.60 -1.85
CA PRO A 280 21.86 -32.06 -0.54
C PRO A 280 23.05 -32.16 0.41
N PRO A 281 23.28 -31.16 1.28
CA PRO A 281 24.40 -31.19 2.22
C PRO A 281 24.30 -32.41 3.14
N GLU A 282 25.41 -33.10 3.35
CA GLU A 282 25.53 -34.30 4.20
C GLU A 282 25.15 -34.07 5.68
N VAL A 283 24.95 -32.82 6.07
CA VAL A 283 24.65 -32.44 7.45
C VAL A 283 23.26 -31.82 7.50
N GLY A 284 22.36 -32.51 8.22
CA GLY A 284 21.01 -32.04 8.48
C GLY A 284 20.97 -30.71 9.23
N PRO A 285 19.83 -29.99 9.21
CA PRO A 285 19.69 -28.73 9.93
C PRO A 285 19.95 -28.94 11.42
N PRO A 286 20.60 -27.97 12.11
CA PRO A 286 20.87 -28.08 13.53
C PRO A 286 19.56 -28.16 14.33
N GLU A 287 19.53 -29.05 15.33
CA GLU A 287 18.40 -29.15 16.26
C GLU A 287 18.23 -27.83 17.01
N ILE A 288 17.01 -27.30 16.95
CA ILE A 288 16.61 -26.11 17.70
C ILE A 288 16.07 -26.60 19.04
N ASP A 289 16.81 -26.28 20.11
CA ASP A 289 16.43 -26.60 21.48
C ASP A 289 15.26 -25.68 21.90
N LEU A 290 14.03 -26.21 21.85
CA LEU A 290 12.85 -25.54 22.36
C LEU A 290 12.67 -25.91 23.83
N PRO A 291 12.48 -24.95 24.75
CA PRO A 291 12.24 -25.27 26.16
C PRO A 291 10.95 -26.08 26.31
N GLU A 292 11.02 -27.18 27.05
CA GLU A 292 9.88 -28.02 27.39
C GLU A 292 8.80 -27.17 28.09
N ALA A 293 7.58 -27.23 27.55
CA ALA A 293 6.43 -26.56 28.13
C ALA A 293 6.07 -27.21 29.48
N ASN A 294 6.07 -26.42 30.55
CA ASN A 294 5.33 -26.70 31.78
C ASN A 294 3.93 -26.12 31.69
#